data_AF-A0A376DUE7-F1
#
_entry.id   AF-A0A376DUE7-F1
#
_cell.length_a   1.000
_cell.length_b   1.000
_cell.length_c   1.000
_cell.angle_alpha   90.00
_cell.angle_beta   90.00
_cell.angle_gamma   90.00
#
_symmetry.space_group_name_H-M   'P 1'
#
loop_
_entity.id
_entity.type
_entity.pdbx_description
1 polymer ?
#
loop_
_entity_poly.entity_id
_entity_poly.type
_entity_poly.pdbx_seq_one_letter_code
_entity_poly.pdbx_strand_id
1 'polypeptide(L)'
;MLTRKKESLETGDQLFRKSSGENQGTLAQIMSGYSKLLIDDPVMPFREENLQEIAGNVDYGVLEALDGTWVSYNANYNKNVGEASLAGGIHTTIMPSPGTNSGTIPGKFSFDCEEYIEKLTFSLVPGGVRNRGGASELFCGAVKYEQTIKSVNKEAGQQNLQYESIHEENGMYLWLSNVYNHAATKESIEKDRGIHAFSDEDFEKYGYKGEYRDEPLVQVKDENGTPSYILLSDLKEGQEYFEIIPAQELKPGDGIKGPYFIPDYSISRSGVIPHGSTITLLGDIAPNGNHYLINGAPQFPYGLPAWQTDHLSISKTMGGAGHEPINLDLPAPEWVHETLTDKNDEGSNKIYTQRILADHLYPYSVRPDLRLRDTLSGQNVSNYVFVQMSSKMKTGAQGGILNVPFVNRFVPTVEVDFRLWIETVIEDGKEIIQLQYEQIVFFEFDFGNDGGTTSWPHIQVNTLRRLEDIPEDQRKVIEEQFFDKKPDTIATGDTANPAAGCPYHKE
;
A
#
# COMPACT_ATOMS: atom_id res chain seq x y z
N MET A 1 -4.56 4.36 13.26
CA MET A 1 -4.63 2.91 13.51
C MET A 1 -6.05 2.42 13.84
N LEU A 2 -6.51 1.41 13.13
CA LEU A 2 -7.61 0.51 13.42
C LEU A 2 -7.15 -0.64 14.31
N THR A 3 -8.02 -1.06 15.23
CA THR A 3 -7.84 -2.24 16.06
C THR A 3 -9.14 -3.04 16.14
N ARG A 4 -9.03 -4.36 16.27
CA ARG A 4 -10.19 -5.22 16.51
C ARG A 4 -10.64 -5.02 17.96
N LYS A 5 -11.92 -4.73 18.17
CA LYS A 5 -12.54 -4.78 19.49
C LYS A 5 -12.48 -6.23 19.99
N LYS A 6 -11.43 -6.57 20.71
CA LYS A 6 -11.43 -7.78 21.53
C LYS A 6 -12.40 -7.49 22.66
N GLU A 7 -13.47 -8.27 22.75
CA GLU A 7 -14.32 -8.27 23.95
C GLU A 7 -13.38 -8.40 25.15
N SER A 8 -13.51 -7.50 26.13
CA SER A 8 -12.97 -7.75 27.46
C SER A 8 -13.48 -9.14 27.85
N LEU A 9 -12.57 -10.02 28.24
CA LEU A 9 -12.85 -11.41 28.60
C LEU A 9 -13.86 -11.58 29.77
N GLU A 10 -14.49 -10.50 30.26
CA GLU A 10 -15.35 -10.51 31.44
C GLU A 10 -16.77 -9.93 31.27
N THR A 11 -17.20 -9.43 30.10
CA THR A 11 -18.61 -9.02 29.93
C THR A 11 -19.35 -9.90 28.95
N GLY A 12 -19.82 -11.03 29.46
CA GLY A 12 -20.98 -11.70 28.90
C GLY A 12 -22.18 -10.76 28.82
N ASP A 13 -22.98 -10.96 27.77
CA ASP A 13 -24.31 -10.39 27.58
C ASP A 13 -24.42 -8.86 27.45
N GLN A 14 -23.88 -8.32 26.35
CA GLN A 14 -24.62 -7.32 25.55
C GLN A 14 -24.09 -7.27 24.11
N LEU A 15 -24.39 -8.35 23.39
CA LEU A 15 -24.33 -8.42 21.93
C LEU A 15 -24.91 -7.15 21.31
N PHE A 16 -24.07 -6.34 20.64
CA PHE A 16 -24.55 -5.53 19.54
C PHE A 16 -25.26 -6.48 18.58
N ARG A 17 -26.57 -6.29 18.46
CA ARG A 17 -27.48 -7.12 17.67
C ARG A 17 -26.82 -7.57 16.37
N LYS A 18 -26.50 -8.86 16.30
CA LYS A 18 -26.59 -9.60 15.04
C LYS A 18 -27.96 -9.26 14.46
N SER A 19 -28.00 -8.60 13.30
CA SER A 19 -29.11 -8.84 12.39
C SER A 19 -28.96 -10.30 11.95
N SER A 20 -29.62 -11.19 12.67
CA SER A 20 -29.91 -12.54 12.20
C SER A 20 -30.81 -12.40 10.98
N GLY A 21 -30.18 -12.32 9.81
CA GLY A 21 -30.81 -12.20 8.51
C GLY A 21 -29.75 -11.99 7.43
N GLU A 22 -29.60 -13.01 6.58
CA GLU A 22 -28.82 -13.07 5.33
C GLU A 22 -27.31 -13.31 5.44
N ASN A 23 -26.80 -14.23 4.61
CA ASN A 23 -25.39 -14.61 4.45
C ASN A 23 -24.53 -13.35 4.34
N GLN A 24 -23.84 -12.96 5.41
CA GLN A 24 -22.86 -11.88 5.35
C GLN A 24 -21.64 -12.38 4.61
N GLY A 25 -21.26 -11.68 3.54
CA GLY A 25 -20.12 -12.04 2.70
C GLY A 25 -18.78 -12.05 3.42
N THR A 26 -17.81 -12.73 2.83
CA THR A 26 -16.47 -13.02 3.37
C THR A 26 -15.76 -11.76 3.83
N LEU A 27 -15.79 -10.69 3.04
CA LEU A 27 -15.16 -9.41 3.39
C LEU A 27 -15.84 -8.71 4.58
N ALA A 28 -17.16 -8.81 4.67
CA ALA A 28 -17.91 -8.24 5.79
C ALA A 28 -17.59 -8.95 7.11
N GLN A 29 -17.37 -10.27 7.05
CA GLN A 29 -16.92 -11.05 8.21
C GLN A 29 -15.51 -10.65 8.64
N ILE A 30 -14.58 -10.50 7.69
CA ILE A 30 -13.20 -10.05 7.95
C ILE A 30 -13.22 -8.67 8.62
N MET A 31 -14.02 -7.73 8.10
CA MET A 31 -14.09 -6.36 8.63
C MET A 31 -14.93 -6.21 9.91
N SER A 32 -15.56 -7.28 10.38
CA SER A 32 -16.38 -7.24 11.58
C SER A 32 -15.53 -6.96 12.83
N GLY A 33 -15.99 -6.02 13.65
CA GLY A 33 -15.38 -5.75 14.95
C GLY A 33 -14.20 -4.78 14.95
N TYR A 34 -13.80 -4.19 13.82
CA TYR A 34 -12.78 -3.12 13.84
C TYR A 34 -13.33 -1.77 14.27
N SER A 35 -12.54 -1.03 15.04
CA SER A 35 -12.75 0.38 15.34
C SER A 35 -11.44 1.15 15.34
N LYS A 36 -11.52 2.47 15.19
CA LYS A 36 -10.36 3.36 15.30
C LYS A 36 -9.87 3.38 16.75
N LEU A 37 -8.58 3.11 16.95
CA LEU A 37 -7.91 3.33 18.24
C LEU A 37 -7.63 4.84 18.40
N LEU A 38 -8.05 5.39 19.52
CA LEU A 38 -7.83 6.79 19.91
C LEU A 38 -6.69 6.88 20.94
N ILE A 39 -6.12 8.08 21.09
CA ILE A 39 -5.03 8.33 22.03
C ILE A 39 -5.41 8.10 23.49
N ASP A 40 -6.70 8.20 23.79
CA ASP A 40 -7.27 7.99 25.13
C ASP A 40 -7.72 6.53 25.36
N ASP A 41 -7.63 5.67 24.34
CA ASP A 41 -8.00 4.26 24.49
C ASP A 41 -6.90 3.53 25.28
N PRO A 42 -7.26 2.71 26.28
CA PRO A 42 -6.28 2.00 27.08
C PRO A 42 -5.53 0.96 26.24
N VAL A 43 -4.21 0.93 26.38
CA VAL A 43 -3.36 -0.09 25.77
C VAL A 43 -3.40 -1.37 26.63
N MET A 44 -3.43 -2.53 25.99
CA MET A 44 -3.46 -3.82 26.70
C MET A 44 -2.12 -4.09 27.41
N PRO A 45 -2.12 -4.56 28.67
CA PRO A 45 -0.88 -4.97 29.32
C PRO A 45 -0.31 -6.23 28.67
N PHE A 46 0.99 -6.24 28.43
CA PHE A 46 1.74 -7.41 27.99
C PHE A 46 2.24 -8.18 29.22
N ARG A 47 2.04 -9.49 29.20
CA ARG A 47 2.63 -10.42 30.18
C ARG A 47 3.38 -11.50 29.41
N GLU A 48 4.61 -11.80 29.83
CA GLU A 48 5.44 -12.80 29.15
C GLU A 48 4.79 -14.19 29.14
N GLU A 49 3.95 -14.53 30.13
CA GLU A 49 3.16 -15.77 30.15
C GLU A 49 2.18 -15.90 28.97
N ASN A 50 1.72 -14.77 28.41
CA ASN A 50 0.78 -14.73 27.29
C ASN A 50 1.50 -14.68 25.92
N LEU A 51 2.85 -14.65 25.90
CA LEU A 51 3.61 -14.46 24.65
C LEU A 51 3.25 -15.47 23.57
N GLN A 52 3.14 -16.75 23.93
CA GLN A 52 2.80 -17.83 22.99
C GLN A 52 1.39 -17.67 22.43
N GLU A 53 0.43 -17.28 23.27
CA GLU A 53 -0.95 -17.06 22.85
C GLU A 53 -1.06 -15.85 21.91
N ILE A 54 -0.41 -14.73 22.26
CA ILE A 54 -0.39 -13.52 21.43
C ILE A 54 0.28 -13.80 20.08
N ALA A 55 1.41 -14.51 20.10
CA ALA A 55 2.11 -14.90 18.88
C ALA A 55 1.29 -15.89 18.04
N GLY A 56 0.55 -16.82 18.65
CA GLY A 56 -0.29 -17.79 17.94
C GLY A 56 -1.57 -17.19 17.35
N ASN A 57 -2.11 -16.14 17.97
CA ASN A 57 -3.38 -15.51 17.61
C ASN A 57 -3.19 -14.08 17.07
N VAL A 58 -2.29 -13.92 16.10
CA VAL A 58 -2.04 -12.62 15.47
C VAL A 58 -3.23 -12.19 14.61
N ASP A 59 -3.50 -10.89 14.61
CA ASP A 59 -4.48 -10.27 13.72
C ASP A 59 -3.80 -9.83 12.43
N TYR A 60 -4.31 -10.27 11.28
CA TYR A 60 -3.84 -9.83 9.96
C TYR A 60 -4.68 -8.68 9.38
N GLY A 61 -5.70 -8.21 10.10
CA GLY A 61 -6.50 -7.10 9.58
C GLY A 61 -7.34 -7.49 8.38
N VAL A 62 -7.56 -6.51 7.50
CA VAL A 62 -8.10 -6.74 6.16
C VAL A 62 -7.12 -7.52 5.26
N LEU A 63 -5.83 -7.55 5.59
CA LEU A 63 -4.81 -8.21 4.75
C LEU A 63 -5.02 -9.74 4.69
N GLU A 64 -5.76 -10.31 5.65
CA GLU A 64 -6.19 -11.71 5.59
C GLU A 64 -6.95 -12.04 4.29
N ALA A 65 -7.72 -11.07 3.78
CA ALA A 65 -8.47 -11.24 2.53
C ALA A 65 -7.57 -11.45 1.30
N LEU A 66 -6.29 -11.04 1.38
CA LEU A 66 -5.35 -11.12 0.28
C LEU A 66 -4.72 -12.50 0.12
N ASP A 67 -4.81 -13.40 1.11
CA ASP A 67 -4.13 -14.68 1.06
C ASP A 67 -4.50 -15.50 -0.18
N GLY A 68 -3.48 -16.04 -0.86
CA GLY A 68 -3.61 -16.80 -2.11
C GLY A 68 -2.98 -16.13 -3.33
N THR A 69 -3.21 -16.74 -4.50
CA THR A 69 -2.69 -16.26 -5.78
C THR A 69 -3.78 -15.56 -6.59
N TRP A 70 -3.45 -14.36 -7.05
CA TRP A 70 -4.29 -13.46 -7.83
C TRP A 70 -3.69 -13.28 -9.21
N VAL A 71 -4.56 -13.21 -10.21
CA VAL A 71 -4.18 -13.11 -11.62
C VAL A 71 -5.05 -12.08 -12.33
N SER A 72 -4.53 -11.48 -13.40
CA SER A 72 -5.27 -10.49 -14.19
C SER A 72 -6.64 -11.01 -14.61
N TYR A 73 -7.65 -10.19 -14.34
CA TYR A 73 -9.01 -10.34 -14.85
C TYR A 73 -9.26 -9.24 -15.88
N ASN A 74 -9.51 -9.64 -17.11
CA ASN A 74 -9.82 -8.74 -18.21
C ASN A 74 -11.33 -8.73 -18.47
N ALA A 75 -11.95 -7.55 -18.49
CA ALA A 75 -13.32 -7.39 -18.92
C ALA A 75 -13.49 -6.17 -19.83
N ASN A 76 -14.15 -6.37 -20.96
CA ASN A 76 -14.41 -5.36 -21.98
C ASN A 76 -15.85 -4.85 -21.89
N TYR A 77 -16.24 -4.31 -20.72
CA TYR A 77 -17.61 -3.83 -20.49
C TYR A 77 -17.86 -2.44 -21.07
N ASN A 78 -16.85 -1.58 -21.15
CA ASN A 78 -16.98 -0.27 -21.76
C ASN A 78 -17.00 -0.38 -23.30
N LYS A 79 -18.19 -0.23 -23.88
CA LYS A 79 -18.43 -0.30 -25.33
C LYS A 79 -18.04 0.97 -26.09
N ASN A 80 -17.66 2.04 -25.38
CA ASN A 80 -17.24 3.30 -26.00
C ASN A 80 -15.75 3.28 -26.40
N VAL A 81 -14.99 2.29 -25.92
CA VAL A 81 -13.60 2.07 -26.35
C VAL A 81 -13.65 1.22 -27.62
N GLY A 82 -13.01 1.72 -28.68
CA GLY A 82 -13.11 1.15 -30.03
C GLY A 82 -12.46 -0.23 -30.16
N GLU A 83 -11.33 -0.44 -29.49
CA GLU A 83 -10.59 -1.70 -29.50
C GLU A 83 -10.80 -2.45 -28.18
N ALA A 84 -11.07 -3.77 -28.30
CA ALA A 84 -11.17 -4.62 -27.13
C ALA A 84 -9.78 -4.85 -26.55
N SER A 85 -9.68 -4.70 -25.25
CA SER A 85 -8.43 -4.78 -24.51
C SER A 85 -7.91 -6.20 -24.42
N LEU A 86 -6.60 -6.33 -24.55
CA LEU A 86 -5.90 -7.60 -24.57
C LEU A 86 -5.71 -8.16 -23.15
N ALA A 87 -5.61 -7.28 -22.16
CA ALA A 87 -5.49 -7.65 -20.75
C ALA A 87 -6.14 -6.63 -19.80
N GLY A 88 -6.20 -6.98 -18.51
CA GLY A 88 -6.79 -6.13 -17.46
C GLY A 88 -5.83 -5.09 -16.89
N GLY A 89 -4.51 -5.29 -17.03
CA GLY A 89 -3.49 -4.41 -16.49
C GLY A 89 -3.09 -3.32 -17.48
N ILE A 90 -2.87 -2.09 -16.99
CA ILE A 90 -2.30 -0.97 -17.76
C ILE A 90 -1.07 -0.45 -17.03
N HIS A 91 0.04 -0.36 -17.75
CA HIS A 91 1.27 0.26 -17.28
C HIS A 91 1.62 1.44 -18.17
N THR A 92 1.94 2.58 -17.56
CA THR A 92 2.50 3.73 -18.26
C THR A 92 3.87 4.03 -17.70
N THR A 93 4.86 4.08 -18.59
CA THR A 93 6.26 4.26 -18.23
C THR A 93 6.80 5.48 -18.97
N ILE A 94 7.66 6.22 -18.28
CA ILE A 94 8.49 7.24 -18.91
C ILE A 94 9.97 6.92 -18.69
N MET A 95 10.76 6.96 -19.75
CA MET A 95 12.18 6.67 -19.70
C MET A 95 12.98 7.76 -20.43
N PRO A 96 14.23 8.03 -20.03
CA PRO A 96 15.15 8.81 -20.86
C PRO A 96 15.23 8.17 -22.24
N SER A 97 15.14 8.97 -23.31
CA SER A 97 15.23 8.44 -24.66
C SER A 97 16.63 7.83 -24.89
N PRO A 98 16.75 6.72 -25.65
CA PRO A 98 18.05 6.12 -25.95
C PRO A 98 19.05 7.14 -26.52
N GLY A 99 20.28 7.11 -26.02
CA GLY A 99 21.36 8.01 -26.45
C GLY A 99 21.28 9.44 -25.89
N THR A 100 20.33 9.73 -25.00
CA THR A 100 20.17 11.05 -24.38
C THR A 100 20.76 11.07 -22.97
N ASN A 101 21.25 12.25 -22.55
CA ASN A 101 21.69 12.50 -21.18
C ASN A 101 21.72 14.02 -20.95
N SER A 102 21.62 14.43 -19.68
CA SER A 102 21.54 15.83 -19.28
C SER A 102 22.74 16.68 -19.73
N GLY A 103 23.90 16.06 -20.01
CA GLY A 103 25.11 16.74 -20.44
C GLY A 103 25.25 16.96 -21.94
N THR A 104 24.52 16.21 -22.78
CA THR A 104 24.64 16.29 -24.25
C THR A 104 23.32 16.58 -24.95
N ILE A 105 22.29 15.78 -24.68
CA ILE A 105 20.95 15.92 -25.26
C ILE A 105 19.97 15.93 -24.08
N PRO A 106 19.81 17.07 -23.40
CA PRO A 106 18.98 17.15 -22.22
C PRO A 106 17.49 17.03 -22.56
N GLY A 107 16.71 16.53 -21.59
CA GLY A 107 15.26 16.71 -21.56
C GLY A 107 14.49 15.97 -22.67
N LYS A 108 14.94 14.79 -23.10
CA LYS A 108 14.25 13.93 -24.08
C LYS A 108 13.81 12.62 -23.44
N PHE A 109 12.51 12.37 -23.49
CA PHE A 109 11.88 11.21 -22.85
C PHE A 109 11.01 10.41 -23.83
N SER A 110 10.99 9.10 -23.66
CA SER A 110 10.07 8.17 -24.32
C SER A 110 8.97 7.80 -23.34
N PHE A 111 7.72 7.90 -23.80
CA PHE A 111 6.54 7.45 -23.09
C PHE A 111 6.07 6.16 -23.75
N ASP A 112 5.87 5.14 -22.93
CA ASP A 112 5.35 3.84 -23.35
C ASP A 112 4.09 3.55 -22.52
N CYS A 113 3.04 3.06 -23.19
CA CYS A 113 1.82 2.58 -22.54
C CYS A 113 1.53 1.17 -23.02
N GLU A 114 1.35 0.25 -22.08
CA GLU A 114 1.25 -1.17 -22.38
C GLU A 114 0.12 -1.84 -21.60
N GLU A 115 -0.53 -2.81 -22.26
CA GLU A 115 -1.42 -3.76 -21.59
C GLU A 115 -0.59 -4.96 -21.09
N TYR A 116 -0.92 -5.47 -19.90
CA TYR A 116 -0.17 -6.58 -19.31
C TYR A 116 -1.05 -7.58 -18.55
N ILE A 117 -0.52 -8.80 -18.41
CA ILE A 117 -1.02 -9.80 -17.47
C ILE A 117 -0.09 -9.92 -16.26
N GLU A 118 -0.67 -10.27 -15.12
CA GLU A 118 0.01 -10.29 -13.84
C GLU A 118 -0.34 -11.54 -13.05
N LYS A 119 0.64 -12.02 -12.27
CA LYS A 119 0.45 -12.94 -11.16
C LYS A 119 0.96 -12.26 -9.88
N LEU A 120 0.12 -12.20 -8.87
CA LEU A 120 0.41 -11.65 -7.56
C LEU A 120 0.04 -12.68 -6.48
N THR A 121 1.02 -13.20 -5.77
CA THR A 121 0.80 -14.17 -4.68
C THR A 121 1.00 -13.49 -3.35
N PHE A 122 0.04 -13.65 -2.44
CA PHE A 122 0.20 -13.31 -1.04
C PHE A 122 0.29 -14.57 -0.18
N SER A 123 1.04 -14.50 0.90
CA SER A 123 1.13 -15.59 1.87
C SER A 123 1.22 -15.05 3.28
N LEU A 124 0.28 -15.46 4.13
CA LEU A 124 0.34 -15.14 5.56
C LEU A 124 1.61 -15.73 6.17
N VAL A 125 2.32 -14.94 6.97
CA VAL A 125 3.45 -15.41 7.79
C VAL A 125 2.87 -15.89 9.11
N PRO A 126 2.97 -17.20 9.43
CA PRO A 126 2.35 -17.74 10.63
C PRO A 126 2.91 -17.08 11.89
N GLY A 127 2.00 -16.52 12.67
CA GLY A 127 2.25 -15.97 13.99
C GLY A 127 2.70 -14.51 14.00
N GLY A 128 2.53 -13.87 15.15
CA GLY A 128 2.80 -12.45 15.34
C GLY A 128 4.29 -12.16 15.42
N VAL A 129 4.76 -11.28 14.54
CA VAL A 129 6.14 -10.79 14.59
C VAL A 129 6.25 -9.73 15.69
N ARG A 130 6.93 -10.06 16.79
CA ARG A 130 7.13 -9.18 17.96
C ARG A 130 8.18 -8.11 17.68
N ASN A 131 7.81 -6.85 17.85
CA ASN A 131 8.68 -5.68 17.82
C ASN A 131 8.78 -5.09 19.23
N ARG A 132 10.01 -5.02 19.76
CA ARG A 132 10.28 -4.58 21.14
C ARG A 132 10.65 -3.11 21.16
N GLY A 133 9.83 -2.29 21.82
CA GLY A 133 10.05 -0.86 22.05
C GLY A 133 10.39 -0.53 23.50
N GLY A 134 10.81 -1.50 24.31
CA GLY A 134 10.99 -1.34 25.76
C GLY A 134 9.66 -1.45 26.47
N ALA A 135 9.08 -0.32 26.87
CA ALA A 135 7.76 -0.28 27.53
C ALA A 135 6.59 -0.50 26.56
N SER A 136 6.84 -0.56 25.25
CA SER A 136 5.82 -0.84 24.23
C SER A 136 6.20 -2.07 23.43
N GLU A 137 5.24 -2.95 23.19
CA GLU A 137 5.38 -4.13 22.35
C GLU A 137 4.39 -4.03 21.20
N LEU A 138 4.82 -4.35 19.99
CA LEU A 138 3.96 -4.39 18.81
C LEU A 138 4.05 -5.77 18.17
N PHE A 139 2.91 -6.42 17.98
CA PHE A 139 2.81 -7.67 17.24
C PHE A 139 2.19 -7.42 15.88
N CYS A 140 2.95 -7.67 14.81
CA CYS A 140 2.48 -7.44 13.46
C CYS A 140 1.95 -8.73 12.83
N GLY A 141 0.77 -8.65 12.21
CA GLY A 141 0.32 -9.64 11.22
C GLY A 141 1.05 -9.40 9.92
N ALA A 142 1.84 -10.36 9.46
CA ALA A 142 2.71 -10.19 8.29
C ALA A 142 2.18 -11.00 7.09
N VAL A 143 2.17 -10.38 5.91
CA VAL A 143 1.74 -10.99 4.65
C VAL A 143 2.83 -10.77 3.60
N LYS A 144 3.50 -11.82 3.16
CA LYS A 144 4.46 -11.74 2.06
C LYS A 144 3.72 -11.51 0.75
N TYR A 145 4.35 -10.83 -0.20
CA TYR A 145 3.87 -10.79 -1.57
C TYR A 145 5.00 -11.00 -2.59
N GLU A 146 4.63 -11.61 -3.71
CA GLU A 146 5.47 -11.82 -4.89
C GLU A 146 4.64 -11.49 -6.14
N GLN A 147 5.17 -10.61 -6.98
CA GLN A 147 4.51 -10.06 -8.14
C GLN A 147 5.36 -10.29 -9.38
N THR A 148 4.72 -10.78 -10.44
CA THR A 148 5.32 -10.96 -11.76
C THR A 148 4.38 -10.41 -12.83
N ILE A 149 4.91 -9.57 -13.73
CA ILE A 149 4.16 -8.95 -14.83
C ILE A 149 4.77 -9.32 -16.17
N LYS A 150 3.90 -9.64 -17.12
CA LYS A 150 4.26 -9.92 -18.51
C LYS A 150 3.46 -9.06 -19.49
N SER A 151 4.13 -8.46 -20.46
CA SER A 151 3.47 -7.67 -21.51
C SER A 151 2.59 -8.57 -22.38
N VAL A 152 1.44 -8.07 -22.85
CA VAL A 152 0.64 -8.77 -23.87
C VAL A 152 0.68 -8.10 -25.24
N ASN A 153 1.48 -7.04 -25.36
CA ASN A 153 1.62 -6.28 -26.58
C ASN A 153 2.18 -7.14 -27.72
N LYS A 154 1.73 -6.82 -28.94
CA LYS A 154 2.17 -7.49 -30.16
C LYS A 154 2.73 -6.44 -31.11
N GLU A 155 4.01 -6.57 -31.44
CA GLU A 155 4.60 -5.77 -32.50
C GLU A 155 4.74 -6.57 -33.79
N ALA A 156 4.40 -5.93 -34.92
CA ALA A 156 4.52 -6.53 -36.23
C ALA A 156 6.00 -6.87 -36.52
N GLY A 157 6.29 -8.18 -36.65
CA GLY A 157 7.64 -8.68 -36.88
C GLY A 157 8.45 -8.99 -35.62
N GLN A 158 7.91 -8.76 -34.41
CA GLN A 158 8.58 -9.09 -33.14
C GLN A 158 7.69 -9.97 -32.25
N GLN A 159 7.47 -11.22 -32.67
CA GLN A 159 6.65 -12.18 -31.91
C GLN A 159 7.20 -12.48 -30.50
N ASN A 160 8.49 -12.27 -30.28
CA ASN A 160 9.16 -12.57 -29.01
C ASN A 160 8.84 -11.56 -27.89
N LEU A 161 8.29 -10.38 -28.22
CA LEU A 161 7.93 -9.37 -27.23
C LEU A 161 6.63 -9.73 -26.49
N GLN A 162 5.78 -10.56 -27.10
CA GLN A 162 4.56 -11.00 -26.45
C GLN A 162 4.89 -11.93 -25.28
N TYR A 163 4.42 -11.59 -24.08
CA TYR A 163 4.66 -12.28 -22.82
C TYR A 163 6.11 -12.20 -22.29
N GLU A 164 6.88 -11.23 -22.76
CA GLU A 164 8.14 -10.86 -22.11
C GLU A 164 7.88 -10.36 -20.68
N SER A 165 8.75 -10.75 -19.74
CA SER A 165 8.68 -10.24 -18.36
C SER A 165 9.17 -8.81 -18.33
N ILE A 166 8.31 -7.90 -17.90
CA ILE A 166 8.60 -6.45 -17.85
C ILE A 166 8.77 -5.94 -16.43
N HIS A 167 8.27 -6.67 -15.42
CA HIS A 167 8.38 -6.25 -14.03
C HIS A 167 8.30 -7.44 -13.06
N GLU A 168 9.08 -7.38 -11.99
CA GLU A 168 9.00 -8.26 -10.84
C GLU A 168 9.04 -7.39 -9.58
N GLU A 169 8.31 -7.77 -8.54
CA GLU A 169 8.37 -7.08 -7.25
C GLU A 169 8.11 -8.07 -6.13
N ASN A 170 8.79 -7.93 -5.00
CA ASN A 170 8.47 -8.73 -3.82
C ASN A 170 8.66 -7.96 -2.52
N GLY A 171 7.98 -8.41 -1.48
CA GLY A 171 8.03 -7.73 -0.20
C GLY A 171 7.06 -8.27 0.83
N MET A 172 6.60 -7.37 1.69
CA MET A 172 5.73 -7.71 2.81
C MET A 172 4.79 -6.55 3.16
N TYR A 173 3.55 -6.91 3.48
CA TYR A 173 2.60 -6.05 4.18
C TYR A 173 2.59 -6.41 5.66
N LEU A 174 2.51 -5.40 6.52
CA LEU A 174 2.41 -5.53 7.97
C LEU A 174 1.13 -4.85 8.43
N TRP A 175 0.31 -5.60 9.18
CA TRP A 175 -0.81 -5.08 9.95
C TRP A 175 -0.32 -4.72 11.35
N LEU A 176 -0.40 -3.44 11.72
CA LEU A 176 0.26 -2.85 12.88
C LEU A 176 -0.67 -2.70 14.11
N SER A 177 -1.81 -3.40 14.18
CA SER A 177 -2.87 -3.06 15.15
C SER A 177 -2.62 -3.46 16.60
N ASN A 178 -1.76 -4.45 16.87
CA ASN A 178 -1.68 -5.07 18.18
C ASN A 178 -0.53 -4.48 19.00
N VAL A 179 -0.81 -3.36 19.66
CA VAL A 179 0.10 -2.69 20.60
C VAL A 179 -0.21 -3.10 22.03
N TYR A 180 0.84 -3.35 22.81
CA TYR A 180 0.77 -3.68 24.22
C TYR A 180 1.73 -2.82 25.04
N ASN A 181 1.41 -2.60 26.32
CA ASN A 181 2.30 -1.97 27.30
C ASN A 181 3.06 -3.07 28.05
N HIS A 182 4.39 -3.03 28.03
CA HIS A 182 5.23 -3.99 28.74
C HIS A 182 5.91 -3.32 29.94
N ALA A 183 5.32 -3.52 31.12
CA ALA A 183 5.88 -3.02 32.37
C ALA A 183 7.30 -3.54 32.59
N ALA A 184 8.19 -2.64 33.05
CA ALA A 184 9.48 -3.09 33.55
C ALA A 184 9.26 -3.87 34.86
N THR A 185 9.86 -5.05 34.95
CA THR A 185 9.89 -5.83 36.19
C THR A 185 11.17 -5.54 36.96
N LYS A 186 11.15 -5.72 38.28
CA LYS A 186 12.35 -5.67 39.12
C LYS A 186 13.48 -6.53 38.54
N GLU A 187 13.17 -7.76 38.11
CA GLU A 187 14.13 -8.66 37.49
C GLU A 187 14.72 -8.09 36.19
N SER A 188 13.90 -7.52 35.30
CA SER A 188 14.37 -6.94 34.04
C SER A 188 15.35 -5.78 34.26
N ILE A 189 15.09 -4.93 35.26
CA ILE A 189 15.94 -3.78 35.59
C ILE A 189 17.23 -4.22 36.27
N GLU A 190 17.12 -5.14 37.24
CA GLU A 190 18.28 -5.70 37.94
C GLU A 190 19.25 -6.38 36.98
N LYS A 191 18.73 -7.08 35.97
CA LYS A 191 19.52 -7.79 34.97
C LYS A 191 20.19 -6.87 33.95
N ASP A 192 19.47 -5.87 33.44
CA ASP A 192 19.94 -5.09 32.29
C ASP A 192 20.71 -3.82 32.70
N ARG A 193 20.28 -3.11 33.77
CA ARG A 193 20.93 -1.88 34.25
C ARG A 193 21.71 -2.08 35.54
N GLY A 194 21.31 -3.05 36.36
CA GLY A 194 21.80 -3.19 37.75
C GLY A 194 21.23 -2.09 38.65
N ILE A 195 21.06 -2.37 39.95
CA ILE A 195 20.67 -1.35 40.92
C ILE A 195 21.90 -0.48 41.20
N HIS A 196 21.86 0.80 40.79
CA HIS A 196 22.93 1.74 41.14
C HIS A 196 22.96 2.00 42.65
N ALA A 197 24.18 2.13 43.19
CA ALA A 197 24.37 2.56 44.56
C ALA A 197 23.79 3.98 44.75
N PHE A 198 23.13 4.20 45.88
CA PHE A 198 22.58 5.47 46.31
C PHE A 198 23.61 6.62 46.22
N SER A 199 23.18 7.77 45.69
CA SER A 199 23.96 9.01 45.60
C SER A 199 23.30 10.10 46.44
N ASP A 200 24.04 10.66 47.40
CA ASP A 200 23.58 11.79 48.21
C ASP A 200 23.24 13.02 47.34
N GLU A 201 23.95 13.18 46.21
CA GLU A 201 23.75 14.29 45.28
C GLU A 201 22.43 14.18 44.51
N ASP A 202 21.99 12.95 44.19
CA ASP A 202 20.70 12.71 43.53
C ASP A 202 19.53 12.85 44.51
N PHE A 203 19.73 12.52 45.79
CA PHE A 203 18.75 12.80 46.84
C PHE A 203 18.55 14.31 47.04
N GLU A 204 19.63 15.09 47.12
CA GLU A 204 19.53 16.53 47.33
C GLU A 204 18.95 17.27 46.12
N LYS A 205 19.28 16.85 44.89
CA LYS A 205 18.80 17.50 43.66
C LYS A 205 17.40 17.05 43.25
N TYR A 206 17.05 15.78 43.49
CA TYR A 206 15.84 15.16 42.92
C TYR A 206 14.98 14.39 43.93
N GLY A 207 15.37 14.31 45.21
CA GLY A 207 14.63 13.59 46.25
C GLY A 207 14.72 12.07 46.17
N TYR A 208 15.64 11.53 45.37
CA TYR A 208 15.83 10.09 45.17
C TYR A 208 16.49 9.45 46.38
N LYS A 209 15.76 8.64 47.16
CA LYS A 209 16.22 8.06 48.44
C LYS A 209 17.07 6.79 48.31
N GLY A 210 17.40 6.36 47.10
CA GLY A 210 18.03 5.05 46.86
C GLY A 210 17.10 3.86 47.09
N GLU A 211 15.85 4.12 47.44
CA GLU A 211 14.75 3.16 47.41
C GLU A 211 14.14 3.21 46.01
N TYR A 212 13.99 2.03 45.40
CA TYR A 212 13.34 1.90 44.10
C TYR A 212 11.88 2.36 44.22
N ARG A 213 11.47 3.32 43.38
CA ARG A 213 10.05 3.61 43.15
C ARG A 213 9.53 2.57 42.17
N ASP A 214 9.20 1.40 42.72
CA ASP A 214 8.21 0.54 42.10
C ASP A 214 6.89 1.30 42.08
N GLU A 215 6.01 0.98 41.14
CA GLU A 215 4.59 1.34 41.07
C GLU A 215 4.20 2.17 39.85
N PRO A 216 3.67 1.47 38.84
CA PRO A 216 2.85 2.08 37.81
C PRO A 216 1.65 2.84 38.37
N LEU A 217 1.29 3.93 37.70
CA LEU A 217 0.01 4.62 37.89
C LEU A 217 -1.05 3.83 37.12
N VAL A 218 -1.96 3.14 37.79
CA VAL A 218 -2.99 2.34 37.11
C VAL A 218 -4.30 3.12 37.04
N GLN A 219 -4.89 3.20 35.85
CA GLN A 219 -6.24 3.73 35.67
C GLN A 219 -7.26 2.62 35.95
N VAL A 220 -8.20 2.91 36.84
CA VAL A 220 -9.32 2.04 37.19
C VAL A 220 -10.63 2.78 36.93
N LYS A 221 -11.67 2.06 36.50
CA LYS A 221 -13.01 2.62 36.31
C LYS A 221 -13.91 2.17 37.45
N ASP A 222 -14.72 3.09 37.98
CA ASP A 222 -15.76 2.73 38.93
C ASP A 222 -16.96 2.03 38.26
N GLU A 223 -17.94 1.60 39.05
CA GLU A 223 -19.16 0.91 38.59
C GLU A 223 -19.99 1.74 37.59
N ASN A 224 -19.74 3.06 37.50
CA ASN A 224 -20.40 3.98 36.58
C ASN A 224 -19.53 4.32 35.36
N GLY A 225 -18.35 3.69 35.21
CA GLY A 225 -17.40 3.93 34.14
C GLY A 225 -16.53 5.18 34.32
N THR A 226 -16.56 5.81 35.50
CA THR A 226 -15.77 7.01 35.80
C THR A 226 -14.30 6.63 36.04
N PRO A 227 -13.34 7.19 35.28
CA PRO A 227 -11.93 6.86 35.46
C PRO A 227 -11.35 7.51 36.72
N SER A 228 -10.52 6.77 37.44
CA SER A 228 -9.67 7.25 38.53
C SER A 228 -8.31 6.57 38.45
N TYR A 229 -7.31 7.12 39.15
CA TYR A 229 -5.94 6.64 39.10
C TYR A 229 -5.51 6.20 40.49
N ILE A 230 -4.97 4.99 40.60
CA ILE A 230 -4.43 4.42 41.84
C ILE A 230 -3.02 3.88 41.58
N LEU A 231 -2.25 3.59 42.62
CA LEU A 231 -0.94 2.95 42.44
C LEU A 231 -1.11 1.45 42.19
N LEU A 232 -0.14 0.80 41.55
CA LEU A 232 -0.14 -0.66 41.42
C LEU A 232 -0.22 -1.36 42.80
N SER A 233 0.35 -0.76 43.86
CA SER A 233 0.25 -1.24 45.24
C SER A 233 -1.13 -1.08 45.86
N ASP A 234 -1.93 -0.13 45.37
CA ASP A 234 -3.30 0.11 45.81
C ASP A 234 -4.30 -0.82 45.12
N LEU A 235 -3.82 -1.67 44.20
CA LEU A 235 -4.64 -2.56 43.42
C LEU A 235 -5.13 -3.75 44.25
N LYS A 236 -6.45 -3.96 44.29
CA LYS A 236 -7.03 -5.14 44.96
C LYS A 236 -6.80 -6.40 44.13
N GLU A 237 -6.63 -7.52 44.80
CA GLU A 237 -6.50 -8.83 44.15
C GLU A 237 -7.73 -9.12 43.27
N GLY A 238 -7.49 -9.39 41.98
CA GLY A 238 -8.55 -9.63 40.98
C GLY A 238 -9.20 -8.37 40.39
N GLN A 239 -8.76 -7.16 40.76
CA GLN A 239 -9.31 -5.92 40.21
C GLN A 239 -8.77 -5.66 38.80
N GLU A 240 -9.67 -5.46 37.82
CA GLU A 240 -9.28 -5.04 36.47
C GLU A 240 -8.68 -3.62 36.49
N TYR A 241 -7.59 -3.41 35.75
CA TYR A 241 -6.93 -2.12 35.62
C TYR A 241 -6.19 -1.99 34.31
N PHE A 242 -5.90 -0.73 33.96
CA PHE A 242 -5.09 -0.38 32.80
C PHE A 242 -3.86 0.37 33.29
N GLU A 243 -2.67 -0.12 32.97
CA GLU A 243 -1.41 0.41 33.48
C GLU A 243 -0.94 1.65 32.73
N ILE A 244 -0.59 2.73 33.44
CA ILE A 244 -0.05 4.00 32.92
C ILE A 244 1.27 4.38 33.62
N ILE A 245 2.37 4.57 32.88
CA ILE A 245 3.56 5.24 33.42
C ILE A 245 4.27 6.11 32.36
N PRO A 246 4.42 7.42 32.62
CA PRO A 246 5.52 8.22 32.05
C PRO A 246 6.70 8.36 33.05
N ALA A 247 7.93 8.36 32.53
CA ALA A 247 9.15 8.44 33.34
C ALA A 247 9.46 9.87 33.87
N GLN A 248 10.02 9.96 35.08
CA GLN A 248 10.32 11.21 35.82
C GLN A 248 11.54 12.02 35.33
N GLU A 249 12.30 11.53 34.32
CA GLU A 249 13.50 12.20 33.81
C GLU A 249 13.30 12.93 32.46
N LEU A 250 12.08 12.96 31.93
CA LEU A 250 11.77 13.60 30.64
C LEU A 250 11.35 15.07 30.87
N LYS A 251 11.94 16.03 30.13
CA LYS A 251 11.45 17.42 30.18
C LYS A 251 10.03 17.46 29.59
N PRO A 252 9.20 18.45 29.98
CA PRO A 252 7.94 18.72 29.30
C PRO A 252 8.20 18.96 27.79
N GLY A 253 7.96 17.94 26.97
CA GLY A 253 8.36 17.95 25.56
C GLY A 253 9.18 16.74 25.08
N ASP A 254 9.86 16.02 25.97
CA ASP A 254 10.77 14.95 25.56
C ASP A 254 10.03 13.63 25.24
N GLY A 255 8.71 13.61 25.43
CA GLY A 255 7.77 12.61 24.91
C GLY A 255 6.63 13.24 24.11
N ILE A 256 6.89 14.20 23.21
CA ILE A 256 5.87 14.84 22.31
C ILE A 256 5.31 13.84 21.29
N LYS A 257 4.66 12.76 21.75
CA LYS A 257 3.40 12.17 21.25
C LYS A 257 2.67 11.31 22.32
N GLY A 258 2.87 11.54 23.62
CA GLY A 258 2.03 10.97 24.71
C GLY A 258 2.65 9.79 25.48
N PRO A 259 2.00 9.30 26.57
CA PRO A 259 2.52 8.21 27.41
C PRO A 259 2.49 6.82 26.73
N TYR A 260 1.94 6.71 25.51
CA TYR A 260 1.88 5.46 24.75
C TYR A 260 2.22 5.70 23.28
N PHE A 261 2.94 4.75 22.68
CA PHE A 261 3.15 4.71 21.24
C PHE A 261 1.92 4.09 20.55
N ILE A 262 1.17 4.90 19.82
CA ILE A 262 0.14 4.44 18.89
C ILE A 262 0.68 4.67 17.49
N PRO A 263 0.89 3.63 16.66
CA PRO A 263 1.21 3.79 15.26
C PRO A 263 0.28 4.80 14.60
N ASP A 264 0.85 5.78 13.89
CA ASP A 264 0.08 6.74 13.12
C ASP A 264 -0.81 6.01 12.07
N TYR A 265 -0.38 4.80 11.66
CA TYR A 265 -0.95 3.98 10.57
C TYR A 265 -1.15 2.51 10.98
N SER A 266 -2.13 1.85 10.38
CA SER A 266 -2.41 0.42 10.56
C SER A 266 -1.68 -0.49 9.59
N ILE A 267 -1.24 0.03 8.44
CA ILE A 267 -0.67 -0.77 7.37
C ILE A 267 0.69 -0.20 6.99
N SER A 268 1.68 -1.08 6.90
CA SER A 268 2.97 -0.81 6.28
C SER A 268 3.21 -1.79 5.14
N ARG A 269 3.62 -1.30 3.96
CA ARG A 269 4.08 -2.14 2.84
C ARG A 269 5.55 -1.87 2.60
N SER A 270 6.38 -2.89 2.62
CA SER A 270 7.78 -2.81 2.18
C SER A 270 7.96 -3.63 0.91
N GLY A 271 8.72 -3.13 -0.06
CA GLY A 271 8.95 -3.80 -1.34
C GLY A 271 10.33 -3.52 -1.91
N VAL A 272 10.84 -4.47 -2.70
CA VAL A 272 12.05 -4.29 -3.51
C VAL A 272 11.67 -4.39 -4.98
N ILE A 273 12.05 -3.36 -5.73
CA ILE A 273 11.84 -3.26 -7.16
C ILE A 273 13.20 -3.50 -7.84
N PRO A 274 13.35 -4.50 -8.73
CA PRO A 274 14.61 -4.85 -9.41
C PRO A 274 15.25 -3.70 -10.17
N HIS A 275 14.48 -2.69 -10.57
CA HIS A 275 14.99 -1.45 -11.16
C HIS A 275 15.81 -0.58 -10.18
N GLY A 276 16.01 -1.04 -8.93
CA GLY A 276 17.01 -0.48 -8.01
C GLY A 276 16.43 0.42 -6.93
N SER A 277 15.18 0.19 -6.51
CA SER A 277 14.57 0.93 -5.40
C SER A 277 14.02 -0.02 -4.35
N THR A 278 14.18 0.33 -3.07
CA THR A 278 13.45 -0.29 -1.96
C THR A 278 12.49 0.73 -1.40
N ILE A 279 11.25 0.33 -1.16
CA ILE A 279 10.17 1.21 -0.70
C ILE A 279 9.64 0.76 0.66
N THR A 280 9.14 1.73 1.42
CA THR A 280 8.28 1.54 2.58
C THR A 280 7.15 2.54 2.45
N LEU A 281 5.92 2.05 2.37
CA LEU A 281 4.69 2.84 2.32
C LEU A 281 3.94 2.65 3.63
N LEU A 282 3.35 3.71 4.14
CA LEU A 282 2.52 3.68 5.34
C LEU A 282 1.10 4.14 4.99
N GLY A 283 0.11 3.60 5.68
CA GLY A 283 -1.26 4.00 5.45
C GLY A 283 -2.31 3.23 6.22
N ASP A 284 -3.55 3.43 5.83
CA ASP A 284 -4.74 2.95 6.55
C ASP A 284 -5.82 2.51 5.57
N ILE A 285 -6.87 1.91 6.14
CA ILE A 285 -8.16 1.80 5.47
C ILE A 285 -8.83 3.18 5.48
N ALA A 286 -9.11 3.72 4.29
CA ALA A 286 -9.79 4.99 4.11
C ALA A 286 -11.31 4.83 4.35
N PRO A 287 -11.89 5.51 5.35
CA PRO A 287 -13.31 5.39 5.65
C PRO A 287 -14.16 6.25 4.69
N ASN A 288 -15.41 5.83 4.49
CA ASN A 288 -16.48 6.68 3.98
C ASN A 288 -17.42 7.05 5.15
N GLY A 289 -17.32 8.29 5.63
CA GLY A 289 -17.94 8.70 6.89
C GLY A 289 -17.39 7.89 8.06
N ASN A 290 -18.25 7.13 8.74
CA ASN A 290 -17.87 6.27 9.87
C ASN A 290 -17.69 4.80 9.49
N HIS A 291 -17.72 4.48 8.19
CA HIS A 291 -17.68 3.09 7.70
C HIS A 291 -16.37 2.78 6.98
N TYR A 292 -15.72 1.69 7.38
CA TYR A 292 -14.52 1.15 6.72
C TYR A 292 -14.84 0.09 5.67
N LEU A 293 -16.00 -0.56 5.80
CA LEU A 293 -16.62 -1.37 4.76
C LEU A 293 -17.66 -0.50 4.06
N ILE A 294 -17.45 -0.24 2.78
CA ILE A 294 -18.25 0.70 2.00
C ILE A 294 -19.19 -0.10 1.09
N ASN A 295 -20.49 0.16 1.17
CA ASN A 295 -21.48 -0.52 0.33
C ASN A 295 -21.45 0.00 -1.11
N GLY A 296 -21.67 -0.89 -2.08
CA GLY A 296 -21.62 -0.61 -3.51
C GLY A 296 -20.22 -0.75 -4.11
N ALA A 297 -20.04 -0.26 -5.33
CA ALA A 297 -18.75 -0.23 -6.03
C ALA A 297 -17.93 1.02 -5.68
N PRO A 298 -16.58 0.96 -5.77
CA PRO A 298 -15.75 2.16 -5.76
C PRO A 298 -16.20 3.17 -6.82
N GLN A 299 -16.09 4.45 -6.47
CA GLN A 299 -16.52 5.55 -7.33
C GLN A 299 -15.32 6.18 -8.03
N PHE A 300 -15.32 6.11 -9.36
CA PHE A 300 -14.33 6.76 -10.21
C PHE A 300 -14.95 7.93 -10.98
N PRO A 301 -14.16 8.95 -11.35
CA PRO A 301 -14.69 10.10 -12.03
C PRO A 301 -15.03 9.82 -13.51
N TYR A 302 -15.92 10.66 -14.04
CA TYR A 302 -16.30 10.74 -15.44
C TYR A 302 -16.17 12.19 -15.91
N GLY A 303 -16.06 12.41 -17.21
CA GLY A 303 -16.06 13.73 -17.81
C GLY A 303 -14.82 14.55 -17.49
N LEU A 304 -15.00 15.87 -17.42
CA LEU A 304 -13.99 16.81 -16.95
C LEU A 304 -13.47 16.50 -15.52
N PRO A 305 -14.30 16.04 -14.56
CA PRO A 305 -13.81 15.57 -13.26
C PRO A 305 -12.76 14.45 -13.31
N ALA A 306 -12.63 13.73 -14.42
CA ALA A 306 -11.57 12.73 -14.61
C ALA A 306 -10.19 13.36 -14.88
N TRP A 307 -10.10 14.67 -15.09
CA TRP A 307 -8.82 15.34 -15.25
C TRP A 307 -8.22 15.74 -13.88
N GLN A 308 -7.73 14.75 -13.13
CA GLN A 308 -7.09 14.96 -11.82
C GLN A 308 -5.63 14.60 -11.88
N THR A 309 -4.77 15.61 -11.82
CA THR A 309 -3.32 15.51 -12.03
C THR A 309 -2.61 14.42 -11.25
N ASP A 310 -3.13 14.08 -10.06
CA ASP A 310 -2.50 13.12 -9.17
C ASP A 310 -2.75 11.65 -9.61
N HIS A 311 -3.54 11.46 -10.67
CA HIS A 311 -3.83 10.18 -11.33
C HIS A 311 -3.45 10.18 -12.82
N LEU A 312 -2.94 11.30 -13.35
CA LEU A 312 -2.61 11.40 -14.77
C LEU A 312 -1.17 10.94 -15.00
N SER A 313 -0.95 10.26 -16.13
CA SER A 313 0.38 10.04 -16.71
C SER A 313 1.03 11.34 -17.20
N ILE A 314 0.38 12.49 -17.02
CA ILE A 314 0.85 13.82 -17.40
C ILE A 314 1.17 14.61 -16.14
N SER A 315 2.42 15.04 -16.01
CA SER A 315 2.84 15.88 -14.88
C SER A 315 2.37 17.33 -15.01
N LYS A 316 2.17 17.97 -13.85
CA LYS A 316 1.92 19.43 -13.74
C LYS A 316 3.02 20.25 -14.41
N THR A 317 4.27 19.80 -14.33
CA THR A 317 5.46 20.50 -14.86
C THR A 317 5.64 20.33 -16.37
N MET A 318 4.87 19.45 -17.03
CA MET A 318 4.90 19.30 -18.49
C MET A 318 4.01 20.31 -19.23
N GLY A 319 3.50 21.33 -18.54
CA GLY A 319 2.57 22.31 -19.10
C GLY A 319 1.12 21.82 -19.23
N GLY A 320 0.84 20.58 -18.82
CA GLY A 320 -0.48 19.95 -18.95
C GLY A 320 -0.99 19.96 -20.40
N ALA A 321 -2.31 19.92 -20.56
CA ALA A 321 -3.00 20.10 -21.85
C ALA A 321 -3.30 21.58 -22.15
N GLY A 322 -2.37 22.50 -21.87
CA GLY A 322 -2.62 23.94 -22.01
C GLY A 322 -3.54 24.50 -20.92
N HIS A 323 -3.42 23.99 -19.70
CA HIS A 323 -4.14 24.41 -18.48
C HIS A 323 -5.65 24.13 -18.41
N GLU A 324 -6.30 23.66 -19.48
CA GLU A 324 -7.72 23.30 -19.46
C GLU A 324 -7.93 21.79 -19.26
N PRO A 325 -8.87 21.37 -18.40
CA PRO A 325 -9.26 19.97 -18.26
C PRO A 325 -9.77 19.35 -19.57
N ILE A 326 -9.31 18.14 -19.91
CA ILE A 326 -9.85 17.36 -21.03
C ILE A 326 -10.90 16.37 -20.50
N ASN A 327 -12.01 16.25 -21.22
CA ASN A 327 -12.99 15.21 -20.96
C ASN A 327 -12.48 13.86 -21.52
N LEU A 328 -12.08 12.97 -20.62
CA LEU A 328 -11.49 11.67 -20.96
C LEU A 328 -12.51 10.62 -21.44
N ASP A 329 -13.81 10.93 -21.40
CA ASP A 329 -14.85 10.06 -21.98
C ASP A 329 -15.19 10.42 -23.44
N LEU A 330 -14.53 11.45 -24.00
CA LEU A 330 -14.64 11.85 -25.40
C LEU A 330 -13.34 11.52 -26.15
N PRO A 331 -13.36 11.43 -27.50
CA PRO A 331 -12.15 11.33 -28.29
C PRO A 331 -11.14 12.42 -27.96
N ALA A 332 -9.86 12.12 -28.12
CA ALA A 332 -8.78 13.08 -27.92
C ALA A 332 -9.05 14.37 -28.74
N PRO A 333 -8.81 15.56 -28.17
CA PRO A 333 -9.07 16.82 -28.88
C PRO A 333 -8.28 16.92 -30.20
N GLU A 334 -8.85 17.57 -31.22
CA GLU A 334 -8.23 17.68 -32.56
C GLU A 334 -6.78 18.19 -32.55
N TRP A 335 -6.43 19.08 -31.61
CA TRP A 335 -5.07 19.63 -31.50
C TRP A 335 -4.01 18.56 -31.22
N VAL A 336 -4.41 17.40 -30.69
CA VAL A 336 -3.52 16.27 -30.38
C VAL A 336 -2.83 15.75 -31.65
N HIS A 337 -3.44 15.96 -32.81
CA HIS A 337 -2.91 15.51 -34.11
C HIS A 337 -2.32 16.65 -34.96
N GLU A 338 -2.24 17.87 -34.44
CA GLU A 338 -1.60 19.00 -35.12
C GLU A 338 -0.08 18.82 -35.20
N THR A 339 0.53 19.31 -36.29
CA THR A 339 1.98 19.41 -36.40
C THR A 339 2.51 20.53 -35.49
N LEU A 340 3.43 20.18 -34.59
CA LEU A 340 4.06 21.16 -33.70
C LEU A 340 5.15 21.96 -34.42
N THR A 341 5.24 23.23 -34.06
CA THR A 341 6.12 24.29 -34.58
C THR A 341 6.64 25.12 -33.42
N ASP A 342 7.63 25.96 -33.68
CA ASP A 342 8.16 26.94 -32.73
C ASP A 342 7.11 27.95 -32.23
N LYS A 343 5.94 28.05 -32.87
CA LYS A 343 4.86 28.97 -32.49
C LYS A 343 3.75 28.36 -31.64
N ASN A 344 3.45 27.07 -31.83
CA ASN A 344 2.39 26.38 -31.09
C ASN A 344 2.93 25.40 -30.01
N ASP A 345 4.26 25.28 -29.90
CA ASP A 345 5.00 24.61 -28.83
C ASP A 345 6.33 25.34 -28.53
N GLU A 346 6.26 26.61 -28.12
CA GLU A 346 7.43 27.45 -27.82
C GLU A 346 8.40 26.81 -26.82
N GLY A 347 7.90 25.96 -25.91
CA GLY A 347 8.68 25.22 -24.91
C GLY A 347 9.17 23.84 -25.36
N SER A 348 8.77 23.36 -26.54
CA SER A 348 9.04 21.99 -27.03
C SER A 348 8.58 20.87 -26.07
N ASN A 349 7.56 21.14 -25.27
CA ASN A 349 7.05 20.27 -24.20
C ASN A 349 5.68 19.68 -24.54
N LYS A 350 4.89 20.38 -25.38
CA LYS A 350 3.54 19.96 -25.78
C LYS A 350 3.55 18.61 -26.50
N ILE A 351 4.67 18.27 -27.14
CA ILE A 351 4.88 16.96 -27.79
C ILE A 351 4.67 15.78 -26.84
N TYR A 352 5.03 15.91 -25.56
CA TYR A 352 4.87 14.82 -24.60
C TYR A 352 3.39 14.58 -24.27
N THR A 353 2.65 15.67 -24.04
CA THR A 353 1.21 15.61 -23.83
C THR A 353 0.48 15.11 -25.09
N GLN A 354 0.88 15.56 -26.29
CA GLN A 354 0.35 15.01 -27.54
C GLN A 354 0.56 13.51 -27.64
N ARG A 355 1.77 13.00 -27.36
CA ARG A 355 2.08 11.57 -27.43
C ARG A 355 1.18 10.74 -26.51
N ILE A 356 1.01 11.17 -25.26
CA ILE A 356 0.14 10.46 -24.30
C ILE A 356 -1.32 10.46 -24.78
N LEU A 357 -1.84 11.62 -25.22
CA LEU A 357 -3.22 11.74 -25.70
C LEU A 357 -3.48 11.04 -27.04
N ALA A 358 -2.46 10.91 -27.89
CA ALA A 358 -2.55 10.27 -29.21
C ALA A 358 -2.34 8.75 -29.16
N ASP A 359 -1.99 8.21 -28.00
CA ASP A 359 -1.75 6.78 -27.83
C ASP A 359 -3.01 5.97 -28.15
N HIS A 360 -2.84 4.81 -28.79
CA HIS A 360 -3.94 3.90 -29.13
C HIS A 360 -4.72 3.39 -27.90
N LEU A 361 -4.10 3.37 -26.72
CA LEU A 361 -4.74 3.00 -25.46
C LEU A 361 -5.46 4.18 -24.77
N TYR A 362 -5.61 5.33 -25.44
CA TYR A 362 -6.44 6.42 -24.93
C TYR A 362 -7.86 5.93 -24.58
N PRO A 363 -8.43 6.29 -23.41
CA PRO A 363 -7.93 7.28 -22.45
C PRO A 363 -7.00 6.71 -21.36
N TYR A 364 -6.75 5.40 -21.35
CA TYR A 364 -5.97 4.74 -20.30
C TYR A 364 -4.49 5.16 -20.31
N SER A 365 -3.94 5.52 -21.47
CA SER A 365 -2.60 6.12 -21.56
C SER A 365 -2.47 7.40 -20.73
N VAL A 366 -3.55 8.18 -20.64
CA VAL A 366 -3.61 9.46 -19.92
C VAL A 366 -3.92 9.25 -18.45
N ARG A 367 -4.87 8.35 -18.16
CA ARG A 367 -5.37 8.11 -16.80
C ARG A 367 -5.68 6.61 -16.63
N PRO A 368 -4.68 5.80 -16.23
CA PRO A 368 -4.82 4.35 -16.20
C PRO A 368 -5.94 3.83 -15.31
N ASP A 369 -6.23 4.46 -14.16
CA ASP A 369 -7.29 4.02 -13.22
C ASP A 369 -8.70 4.04 -13.83
N LEU A 370 -8.93 4.68 -14.97
CA LEU A 370 -10.17 4.53 -15.74
C LEU A 370 -10.39 3.09 -16.24
N ARG A 371 -9.32 2.28 -16.37
CA ARG A 371 -9.41 0.85 -16.62
C ARG A 371 -10.16 0.11 -15.52
N LEU A 372 -9.92 0.50 -14.27
CA LEU A 372 -10.55 -0.07 -13.08
C LEU A 372 -12.05 0.27 -13.06
N ARG A 373 -12.36 1.55 -13.30
CA ARG A 373 -13.74 2.06 -13.49
C ARG A 373 -14.50 1.25 -14.54
N ASP A 374 -13.89 1.06 -15.70
CA ASP A 374 -14.56 0.45 -16.84
C ASP A 374 -14.79 -1.06 -16.61
N THR A 375 -13.89 -1.72 -15.88
CA THR A 375 -14.09 -3.09 -15.38
C THR A 375 -15.27 -3.18 -14.40
N LEU A 376 -15.46 -2.19 -13.53
CA LEU A 376 -16.58 -2.17 -12.58
C LEU A 376 -17.93 -1.90 -13.24
N SER A 377 -17.95 -1.22 -14.39
CA SER A 377 -19.19 -0.77 -15.04
C SER A 377 -20.17 -1.90 -15.41
N GLY A 378 -19.68 -3.12 -15.57
CA GLY A 378 -20.47 -4.32 -15.87
C GLY A 378 -20.68 -5.26 -14.68
N GLN A 379 -20.22 -4.90 -13.49
CA GLN A 379 -20.19 -5.80 -12.32
C GLN A 379 -21.22 -5.39 -11.26
N ASN A 380 -21.70 -6.38 -10.50
CA ASN A 380 -22.51 -6.15 -9.31
C ASN A 380 -21.62 -6.22 -8.06
N VAL A 381 -21.08 -5.07 -7.65
CA VAL A 381 -20.25 -4.97 -6.44
C VAL A 381 -21.13 -4.68 -5.23
N SER A 382 -21.10 -5.60 -4.26
CA SER A 382 -21.88 -5.50 -3.03
C SER A 382 -21.25 -4.49 -2.05
N ASN A 383 -19.93 -4.58 -1.85
CA ASN A 383 -19.17 -3.75 -0.93
C ASN A 383 -17.67 -3.83 -1.23
N TYR A 384 -16.91 -2.89 -0.67
CA TYR A 384 -15.46 -2.86 -0.75
C TYR A 384 -14.79 -2.27 0.48
N VAL A 385 -13.50 -2.57 0.64
CA VAL A 385 -12.58 -1.89 1.55
C VAL A 385 -11.55 -1.14 0.72
N PHE A 386 -11.26 0.10 1.10
CA PHE A 386 -10.28 0.93 0.41
C PHE A 386 -9.06 1.18 1.28
N VAL A 387 -7.90 0.72 0.83
CA VAL A 387 -6.60 0.97 1.49
C VAL A 387 -5.85 2.03 0.70
N GLN A 388 -5.31 3.02 1.41
CA GLN A 388 -4.45 4.05 0.86
C GLN A 388 -3.13 4.06 1.61
N MET A 389 -2.03 4.00 0.89
CA MET A 389 -0.67 4.07 1.42
C MET A 389 0.17 5.03 0.61
N SER A 390 1.13 5.69 1.26
CA SER A 390 2.13 6.51 0.59
C SER A 390 3.48 6.40 1.27
N SER A 391 4.53 6.62 0.49
CA SER A 391 5.88 6.88 0.99
C SER A 391 5.98 8.26 1.68
N LYS A 392 5.11 9.22 1.32
CA LYS A 392 5.06 10.56 1.89
C LYS A 392 3.70 10.85 2.50
N MET A 393 3.68 11.01 3.81
CA MET A 393 2.46 11.27 4.54
C MET A 393 2.30 12.75 4.86
N LYS A 394 1.08 13.29 4.71
CA LYS A 394 0.78 14.70 5.05
C LYS A 394 1.07 15.04 6.52
N THR A 395 0.95 14.06 7.40
CA THR A 395 1.18 14.16 8.85
C THR A 395 1.82 12.87 9.35
N GLY A 396 2.34 12.84 10.58
CA GLY A 396 2.82 11.59 11.20
C GLY A 396 4.11 11.01 10.61
N ALA A 397 4.38 9.75 10.94
CA ALA A 397 5.52 9.00 10.44
C ALA A 397 5.54 8.98 8.91
N GLN A 398 6.75 9.03 8.34
CA GLN A 398 6.95 8.95 6.90
C GLN A 398 7.32 7.52 6.53
N GLY A 399 6.96 7.12 5.30
CA GLY A 399 7.55 5.97 4.68
C GLY A 399 9.01 6.26 4.28
N GLY A 400 9.51 5.53 3.30
CA GLY A 400 10.88 5.71 2.83
C GLY A 400 11.11 5.10 1.46
N ILE A 401 12.03 5.71 0.73
CA ILE A 401 12.52 5.20 -0.55
C ILE A 401 14.04 5.21 -0.48
N LEU A 402 14.66 4.08 -0.81
CA LEU A 402 16.10 3.96 -0.95
C LEU A 402 16.44 3.63 -2.40
N ASN A 403 17.03 4.60 -3.11
CA ASN A 403 17.47 4.44 -4.49
C ASN A 403 18.91 3.89 -4.53
N VAL A 404 19.19 2.97 -5.45
CA VAL A 404 20.58 2.61 -5.79
C VAL A 404 21.30 3.80 -6.43
N PRO A 405 22.65 3.84 -6.41
CA PRO A 405 23.41 5.00 -6.90
C PRO A 405 23.08 5.45 -8.32
N PHE A 406 22.76 4.52 -9.22
CA PHE A 406 22.40 4.84 -10.61
C PHE A 406 21.06 5.60 -10.70
N VAL A 407 20.01 5.02 -10.10
CA VAL A 407 18.67 5.62 -10.03
C VAL A 407 18.75 6.98 -9.34
N ASN A 408 19.45 7.05 -8.19
CA ASN A 408 19.61 8.28 -7.43
C ASN A 408 20.29 9.41 -8.23
N ARG A 409 21.13 9.07 -9.21
CA ARG A 409 21.86 10.04 -10.02
C ARG A 409 21.07 10.55 -11.22
N PHE A 410 20.28 9.69 -11.87
CA PHE A 410 19.71 9.98 -13.19
C PHE A 410 18.19 10.13 -13.20
N VAL A 411 17.51 9.43 -12.28
CA VAL A 411 16.05 9.30 -12.27
C VAL A 411 15.60 8.88 -10.86
N PRO A 412 15.83 9.70 -9.82
CA PRO A 412 15.51 9.29 -8.46
C PRO A 412 14.00 9.06 -8.34
N THR A 413 13.63 7.92 -7.75
CA THR A 413 12.27 7.71 -7.25
C THR A 413 12.11 8.58 -6.02
N VAL A 414 11.12 9.47 -6.02
CA VAL A 414 10.92 10.45 -4.94
C VAL A 414 9.65 10.23 -4.15
N GLU A 415 8.68 9.53 -4.73
CA GLU A 415 7.40 9.28 -4.09
C GLU A 415 6.73 8.06 -4.72
N VAL A 416 6.09 7.28 -3.87
CA VAL A 416 5.23 6.16 -4.28
C VAL A 416 3.93 6.29 -3.53
N ASP A 417 2.83 6.28 -4.29
CA ASP A 417 1.47 6.20 -3.79
C ASP A 417 0.87 4.86 -4.21
N PHE A 418 0.09 4.26 -3.31
CA PHE A 418 -0.57 3.01 -3.56
C PHE A 418 -2.00 3.01 -3.03
N ARG A 419 -2.91 2.57 -3.89
CA ARG A 419 -4.34 2.45 -3.62
C ARG A 419 -4.76 1.02 -3.92
N LEU A 420 -5.53 0.44 -3.01
CA LEU A 420 -5.99 -0.95 -3.12
C LEU A 420 -7.46 -1.02 -2.73
N TRP A 421 -8.27 -1.62 -3.60
CA TRP A 421 -9.68 -1.90 -3.35
C TRP A 421 -9.85 -3.41 -3.26
N ILE A 422 -10.32 -3.88 -2.11
CA ILE A 422 -10.69 -5.28 -1.89
C ILE A 422 -12.22 -5.32 -1.95
N GLU A 423 -12.76 -6.05 -2.91
CA GLU A 423 -14.15 -5.91 -3.33
C GLU A 423 -14.88 -7.25 -3.24
N THR A 424 -16.15 -7.19 -2.86
CA THR A 424 -17.07 -8.33 -2.97
C THR A 424 -17.96 -8.15 -4.20
N VAL A 425 -17.75 -8.99 -5.21
CA VAL A 425 -18.53 -9.02 -6.46
C VAL A 425 -19.49 -10.19 -6.43
N ILE A 426 -20.74 -9.96 -6.84
CA ILE A 426 -21.75 -11.01 -7.01
C ILE A 426 -21.89 -11.32 -8.50
N GLU A 427 -21.47 -12.52 -8.90
CA GLU A 427 -21.48 -12.99 -10.28
C GLU A 427 -22.14 -14.38 -10.32
N ASP A 428 -23.17 -14.55 -11.15
CA ASP A 428 -23.95 -15.80 -11.25
C ASP A 428 -24.48 -16.35 -9.90
N GLY A 429 -24.79 -15.44 -8.96
CA GLY A 429 -25.25 -15.80 -7.61
C GLY A 429 -24.13 -16.29 -6.68
N LYS A 430 -22.88 -16.31 -7.15
CA LYS A 430 -21.67 -16.60 -6.36
C LYS A 430 -21.04 -15.29 -5.89
N GLU A 431 -20.55 -15.31 -4.66
CA GLU A 431 -19.69 -14.26 -4.12
C GLU A 431 -18.23 -14.50 -4.54
N ILE A 432 -17.60 -13.49 -5.12
CA ILE A 432 -16.20 -13.48 -5.56
C ILE A 432 -15.50 -12.32 -4.87
N ILE A 433 -14.29 -12.56 -4.36
CA ILE A 433 -13.40 -11.47 -3.95
C ILE A 433 -12.60 -11.02 -5.17
N GLN A 434 -12.62 -9.72 -5.42
CA GLN A 434 -11.86 -9.06 -6.48
C GLN A 434 -10.90 -8.05 -5.85
N LEU A 435 -9.74 -7.88 -6.46
CA LEU A 435 -8.72 -6.94 -6.04
C LEU A 435 -8.47 -5.93 -7.17
N GLN A 436 -8.65 -4.65 -6.92
CA GLN A 436 -8.16 -3.60 -7.82
C GLN A 436 -7.06 -2.81 -7.14
N TYR A 437 -6.05 -2.38 -7.88
CA TYR A 437 -5.03 -1.49 -7.33
C TYR A 437 -4.54 -0.45 -8.32
N GLU A 438 -3.99 0.62 -7.78
CA GLU A 438 -3.23 1.64 -8.49
C GLU A 438 -1.94 1.91 -7.73
N GLN A 439 -0.81 1.76 -8.41
CA GLN A 439 0.52 2.14 -7.94
C GLN A 439 1.02 3.30 -8.80
N ILE A 440 1.36 4.41 -8.16
CA ILE A 440 1.95 5.57 -8.82
C ILE A 440 3.34 5.78 -8.25
N VAL A 441 4.34 5.69 -9.10
CA VAL A 441 5.75 5.89 -8.77
C VAL A 441 6.22 7.17 -9.44
N PHE A 442 6.55 8.19 -8.66
CA PHE A 442 7.04 9.46 -9.15
C PHE A 442 8.56 9.44 -9.27
N PHE A 443 9.02 9.69 -10.50
CA PHE A 443 10.42 9.85 -10.82
C PHE A 443 10.72 11.32 -11.12
N GLU A 444 11.84 11.83 -10.62
CA GLU A 444 12.32 13.16 -11.02
C GLU A 444 13.28 13.05 -12.20
N PHE A 445 13.05 13.88 -13.20
CA PHE A 445 13.89 13.97 -14.39
C PHE A 445 14.35 15.40 -14.62
N ASP A 446 15.57 15.57 -15.11
CA ASP A 446 16.04 16.86 -15.65
C ASP A 446 15.19 17.22 -16.88
N PHE A 447 14.56 18.40 -16.88
CA PHE A 447 13.57 18.79 -17.88
C PHE A 447 13.70 20.25 -18.30
N GLY A 448 13.30 20.53 -19.54
CA GLY A 448 13.33 21.88 -20.10
C GLY A 448 14.72 22.35 -20.52
N ASN A 449 14.80 23.63 -20.87
CA ASN A 449 16.02 24.29 -21.36
C ASN A 449 16.73 25.11 -20.26
N ASP A 450 16.18 25.15 -19.05
CA ASP A 450 16.64 25.97 -17.92
C ASP A 450 17.34 25.15 -16.83
N GLY A 451 17.44 23.83 -17.00
CA GLY A 451 18.02 22.91 -16.02
C GLY A 451 17.09 22.61 -14.83
N GLY A 452 15.79 22.84 -14.98
CA GLY A 452 14.77 22.44 -14.00
C GLY A 452 14.55 20.92 -13.96
N THR A 453 13.68 20.49 -13.05
CA THR A 453 13.24 19.09 -12.95
C THR A 453 11.72 18.97 -13.15
N THR A 454 11.29 17.83 -13.66
CA THR A 454 9.89 17.43 -13.75
C THR A 454 9.68 16.16 -12.92
N SER A 455 8.60 16.08 -12.16
CA SER A 455 8.20 14.85 -11.48
C SER A 455 7.17 14.14 -12.34
N TRP A 456 7.49 12.99 -12.89
CA TRP A 456 6.63 12.27 -13.83
C TRP A 456 6.25 10.91 -13.28
N PRO A 457 4.94 10.59 -13.21
CA PRO A 457 4.49 9.31 -12.68
C PRO A 457 4.67 8.15 -13.69
N HIS A 458 5.15 7.02 -13.18
CA HIS A 458 4.84 5.70 -13.71
C HIS A 458 3.59 5.21 -12.99
N ILE A 459 2.62 4.74 -13.74
CA ILE A 459 1.34 4.30 -13.18
C ILE A 459 1.12 2.87 -13.60
N GLN A 460 0.71 2.06 -12.64
CA GLN A 460 0.40 0.66 -12.83
C GLN A 460 -0.94 0.37 -12.16
N VAL A 461 -1.88 -0.17 -12.94
CA VAL A 461 -3.22 -0.53 -12.44
C VAL A 461 -3.60 -1.90 -12.93
N ASN A 462 -4.37 -2.65 -12.14
CA ASN A 462 -4.93 -3.91 -12.58
C ASN A 462 -6.18 -4.28 -11.78
N THR A 463 -7.03 -5.10 -12.39
CA THR A 463 -8.08 -5.86 -11.71
C THR A 463 -7.66 -7.32 -11.65
N LEU A 464 -7.60 -7.89 -10.46
CA LEU A 464 -7.17 -9.25 -10.20
C LEU A 464 -8.29 -10.06 -9.54
N ARG A 465 -8.36 -11.34 -9.88
CA ARG A 465 -9.20 -12.35 -9.22
C ARG A 465 -8.37 -13.60 -8.96
N ARG A 466 -8.90 -14.54 -8.17
CA ARG A 466 -8.30 -15.87 -8.04
C ARG A 466 -8.41 -16.63 -9.36
N LEU A 467 -7.50 -17.59 -9.57
CA LEU A 467 -7.42 -18.34 -10.82
C LEU A 467 -8.73 -19.08 -11.15
N GLU A 468 -9.41 -19.59 -10.14
CA GLU A 468 -10.70 -20.27 -10.25
C GLU A 468 -11.88 -19.35 -10.61
N ASP A 469 -11.72 -18.03 -10.42
CA ASP A 469 -12.77 -17.00 -10.56
C ASP A 469 -12.64 -16.16 -11.83
N ILE A 470 -11.70 -16.51 -12.72
CA ILE A 470 -11.58 -15.92 -14.06
C ILE A 470 -12.14 -16.86 -15.15
N PRO A 471 -12.60 -16.30 -16.29
CA PRO A 471 -13.06 -17.07 -17.46
C PRO A 471 -12.03 -18.08 -17.98
N GLU A 472 -12.50 -19.19 -18.56
CA GLU A 472 -11.66 -20.32 -18.99
C GLU A 472 -10.61 -19.93 -20.05
N ASP A 473 -10.97 -19.05 -20.98
CA ASP A 473 -10.07 -18.55 -22.02
C ASP A 473 -8.92 -17.72 -21.44
N GLN A 474 -9.21 -16.86 -20.46
CA GLN A 474 -8.19 -16.09 -19.74
C GLN A 474 -7.33 -17.01 -18.87
N ARG A 475 -7.96 -17.97 -18.17
CA ARG A 475 -7.26 -18.95 -17.32
C ARG A 475 -6.20 -19.71 -18.09
N LYS A 476 -6.51 -20.19 -19.29
CA LYS A 476 -5.55 -20.93 -20.14
C LYS A 476 -4.31 -20.10 -20.46
N VAL A 477 -4.48 -18.81 -20.77
CA VAL A 477 -3.36 -17.90 -21.03
C VAL A 477 -2.53 -17.74 -19.75
N ILE A 478 -3.18 -17.47 -18.62
CA ILE A 478 -2.50 -17.31 -17.33
C ILE A 478 -1.71 -18.57 -16.92
N GLU A 479 -2.33 -19.75 -17.05
CA GLU A 479 -1.70 -21.04 -16.77
C GLU A 479 -0.46 -21.24 -17.66
N GLU A 480 -0.60 -21.05 -18.98
CA GLU A 480 0.51 -21.20 -19.92
C GLU A 480 1.66 -20.24 -19.61
N GLN A 481 1.36 -18.99 -19.25
CA GLN A 481 2.38 -17.97 -19.06
C GLN A 481 3.03 -17.97 -17.68
N PHE A 482 2.35 -18.39 -16.62
CA PHE A 482 2.85 -18.25 -15.25
C PHE A 482 3.02 -19.56 -14.46
N PHE A 483 2.43 -20.67 -14.92
CA PHE A 483 2.38 -21.92 -14.17
C PHE A 483 2.92 -23.11 -14.95
N ASP A 484 2.73 -23.16 -16.27
CA ASP A 484 3.33 -24.16 -17.12
C ASP A 484 4.82 -23.88 -17.30
N LYS A 485 5.64 -24.73 -16.70
CA LYS A 485 7.03 -24.87 -17.13
C LYS A 485 7.00 -25.57 -18.50
N LYS A 486 6.94 -24.83 -19.59
CA LYS A 486 7.45 -25.34 -20.87
C LYS A 486 8.96 -25.08 -20.95
N PRO A 487 9.81 -26.09 -20.73
CA PRO A 487 11.19 -26.02 -21.18
C PRO A 487 11.19 -26.34 -22.67
N ASP A 488 11.27 -25.32 -23.53
CA ASP A 488 11.58 -25.53 -24.94
C ASP A 488 12.67 -24.56 -25.39
N THR A 489 13.89 -24.81 -24.92
CA THR A 489 15.02 -24.97 -25.83
C THR A 489 16.03 -25.94 -25.21
N ILE A 490 16.41 -26.91 -26.03
CA ILE A 490 17.40 -27.97 -25.84
C ILE A 490 18.51 -27.57 -24.86
N ALA A 491 18.66 -28.39 -23.83
CA ALA A 491 19.79 -28.40 -22.94
C ALA A 491 21.12 -28.52 -23.71
N THR A 492 21.91 -27.45 -23.70
CA THR A 492 23.36 -27.57 -23.57
C THR A 492 23.83 -26.60 -22.50
N GLY A 493 24.10 -27.15 -21.31
CA GLY A 493 25.13 -26.66 -20.39
C GLY A 493 24.91 -25.30 -19.73
N ASP A 494 24.83 -25.37 -18.40
CA ASP A 494 25.09 -24.33 -17.43
C ASP A 494 23.97 -23.35 -17.03
N THR A 495 23.79 -23.37 -15.72
CA THR A 495 22.87 -22.68 -14.84
C THR A 495 22.99 -21.16 -14.90
N ALA A 496 21.87 -20.48 -15.18
CA ALA A 496 21.40 -19.26 -14.50
C ALA A 496 20.08 -18.82 -15.16
N ASN A 497 19.15 -18.27 -14.39
CA ASN A 497 18.02 -17.52 -14.94
C ASN A 497 18.55 -16.52 -15.99
N PRO A 498 18.03 -16.49 -17.23
CA PRO A 498 18.40 -15.45 -18.16
C PRO A 498 17.96 -14.11 -17.54
N ALA A 499 18.89 -13.16 -17.49
CA ALA A 499 18.62 -11.80 -17.06
C ALA A 499 17.51 -11.19 -17.94
N ALA A 500 16.65 -10.36 -17.34
CA ALA A 500 15.69 -9.54 -18.07
C ALA A 500 16.40 -8.83 -19.22
N GLY A 501 16.03 -9.18 -20.45
CA GLY A 501 16.59 -8.57 -21.65
C GLY A 501 16.16 -7.12 -21.70
N CYS A 502 17.12 -6.19 -21.74
CA CYS A 502 16.82 -4.81 -22.12
C CYS A 502 16.42 -4.82 -23.61
N PRO A 503 15.26 -4.29 -24.02
CA PRO A 503 14.68 -4.50 -25.36
C PRO A 503 15.45 -3.81 -26.51
N TYR A 504 16.63 -3.23 -26.27
CA TYR A 504 17.42 -2.56 -27.29
C TYR A 504 18.90 -2.93 -27.24
N HIS A 505 19.22 -4.11 -27.77
CA HIS A 505 20.53 -4.37 -28.36
C HIS A 505 20.36 -4.88 -29.78
N LYS A 506 20.52 -3.98 -30.75
CA LYS A 506 21.01 -4.31 -32.09
C LYS A 506 22.36 -3.66 -32.25
N GLU A 507 23.38 -4.47 -32.58
CA GLU A 507 24.54 -4.01 -33.34
C GLU A 507 24.11 -3.57 -34.75
#